data_AF-L9KX37-F1
#
_entry.id   AF-L9KX37-F1
#
_cell.length_a   1.000
_cell.length_b   1.000
_cell.length_c   1.000
_cell.angle_alpha   90.00
_cell.angle_beta   90.00
_cell.angle_gamma   90.00
#
_symmetry.space_group_name_H-M   'P 1'
#
loop_
_entity.id
_entity.type
_entity.pdbx_description
1 polymer ?
#
loop_
_entity_poly.entity_id
_entity_poly.type
_entity_poly.pdbx_seq_one_letter_code
_entity_poly.pdbx_strand_id
1 'polypeptide(L)'
;MILEEHANCKKSQGNIDNKEYVANEVVAGIKEYFNVMLGTQLLYKFKRPQYAQILLAHPDALMSQVYGAPHLLRLFVRIGAMLAYVPLDEKSLAFLLGYLHVFLKYLANNSASLCTASDYKVTSAEYHCKAL
;
A
#
# COMPACT_ATOMS: atom_id res chain seq x y z
N MET A 1 4.55 3.62 7.51
CA MET A 1 4.11 3.33 6.12
C MET A 1 3.95 4.66 5.37
N ILE A 2 4.26 4.73 4.06
CA ILE A 2 4.19 5.99 3.28
C ILE A 2 2.83 6.71 3.38
N LEU A 3 1.76 5.94 3.54
CA LEU A 3 0.39 6.45 3.75
C LEU A 3 0.24 7.19 5.10
N GLU A 4 0.89 6.71 6.16
CA GLU A 4 0.92 7.35 7.48
C GLU A 4 1.78 8.62 7.46
N GLU A 5 2.90 8.60 6.73
CA GLU A 5 3.75 9.78 6.52
C GLU A 5 2.98 10.88 5.79
N HIS A 6 2.25 10.54 4.72
CA HIS A 6 1.37 11.48 4.03
C HIS A 6 0.26 12.03 4.94
N ALA A 7 -0.38 11.17 5.74
CA ALA A 7 -1.39 11.59 6.70
C ALA A 7 -0.81 12.58 7.73
N ASN A 8 0.39 12.31 8.25
CA ASN A 8 1.07 13.16 9.23
C ASN A 8 1.53 14.51 8.63
N CYS A 9 2.02 14.53 7.39
CA CYS A 9 2.34 15.78 6.68
C CYS A 9 1.11 16.67 6.46
N LYS A 10 -0.09 16.09 6.32
CA LYS A 10 -1.34 16.84 6.22
C LYS A 10 -1.80 17.43 7.56
N LYS A 11 -1.50 16.77 8.69
CA LYS A 11 -1.87 17.23 10.05
C LYS A 11 -1.17 18.53 10.44
N SER A 12 0.09 18.71 10.03
CA SER A 12 0.86 19.91 10.34
C SER A 12 0.39 21.18 9.60
N GLN A 13 -0.58 21.08 8.68
CA GLN A 13 -0.93 22.16 7.75
C GLN A 13 -2.34 22.76 7.94
N GLY A 14 -3.13 22.33 8.93
CA GLY A 14 -4.35 23.04 9.35
C GLY A 14 -5.55 22.18 9.78
N ASN A 15 -6.09 22.54 10.94
CA ASN A 15 -7.24 22.08 11.73
C ASN A 15 -8.47 21.48 11.00
N ILE A 16 -8.99 20.34 11.51
CA ILE A 16 -10.40 19.91 11.74
C ILE A 16 -10.33 18.45 12.27
N ASP A 17 -10.55 18.26 13.58
CA ASP A 17 -10.45 16.95 14.27
C ASP A 17 -11.27 15.83 13.59
N ASN A 18 -12.44 16.17 13.05
CA ASN A 18 -13.33 15.18 12.43
C ASN A 18 -12.83 14.69 11.05
N LYS A 19 -12.13 15.53 10.29
CA LYS A 19 -11.50 15.12 9.02
C LYS A 19 -10.25 14.28 9.27
N GLU A 20 -9.57 14.52 10.37
CA GLU A 20 -8.41 13.73 10.78
C GLU A 20 -8.83 12.32 11.18
N TYR A 21 -9.90 12.16 11.96
CA TYR A 21 -10.44 10.84 12.32
C TYR A 21 -10.76 10.00 11.07
N VAL A 22 -11.49 10.58 10.12
CA VAL A 22 -11.83 9.88 8.86
C VAL A 22 -10.58 9.57 8.04
N ALA A 23 -9.59 10.47 8.00
CA ALA A 23 -8.34 10.20 7.31
C ALA A 23 -7.56 9.03 7.96
N ASN A 24 -7.53 8.96 9.28
CA ASN A 24 -6.89 7.86 10.01
C ASN A 24 -7.61 6.52 9.74
N GLU A 25 -8.95 6.52 9.70
CA GLU A 25 -9.74 5.33 9.36
C GLU A 25 -9.46 4.83 7.94
N VAL A 26 -9.37 5.74 6.96
CA VAL A 26 -9.01 5.39 5.58
C VAL A 26 -7.60 4.82 5.52
N VAL A 27 -6.65 5.43 6.24
CA VAL A 27 -5.26 4.95 6.33
C VAL A 27 -5.20 3.55 6.94
N ALA A 28 -5.93 3.31 8.02
CA ALA A 28 -6.01 2.01 8.69
C ALA A 28 -6.65 0.95 7.77
N GLY A 29 -7.75 1.28 7.09
CA GLY A 29 -8.42 0.37 6.17
C GLY A 29 -7.53 -0.03 4.98
N ILE A 30 -6.80 0.92 4.39
CA ILE A 30 -5.86 0.62 3.30
C ILE A 30 -4.69 -0.23 3.81
N LYS A 31 -4.18 0.05 5.01
CA LYS A 31 -3.10 -0.73 5.63
C LYS A 31 -3.51 -2.18 5.85
N GLU A 32 -4.69 -2.39 6.40
CA GLU A 32 -5.21 -3.72 6.67
C GLU A 32 -5.47 -4.47 5.36
N TYR A 33 -6.09 -3.80 4.39
CA TYR A 33 -6.34 -4.39 3.07
C TYR A 33 -5.03 -4.77 2.36
N PHE A 34 -3.99 -3.94 2.49
CA PHE A 34 -2.66 -4.26 1.98
C PHE A 34 -2.08 -5.51 2.64
N ASN A 35 -2.18 -5.63 3.97
CA ASN A 35 -1.67 -6.78 4.71
C ASN A 35 -2.32 -8.09 4.24
N VAL A 36 -3.65 -8.10 4.04
CA VAL A 36 -4.39 -9.30 3.60
C VAL A 36 -4.16 -9.60 2.12
N MET A 37 -4.16 -8.59 1.24
CA MET A 37 -4.09 -8.81 -0.21
C MET A 37 -2.68 -9.02 -0.75
N LEU A 38 -1.63 -8.59 -0.04
CA LEU A 38 -0.27 -8.68 -0.57
C LEU A 38 0.09 -10.12 -0.96
N GLY A 39 -0.14 -11.05 -0.03
CA GLY A 39 0.16 -12.47 -0.19
C GLY A 39 -0.70 -13.21 -1.20
N THR A 40 -1.74 -12.60 -1.77
CA THR A 40 -2.65 -13.28 -2.71
C THR A 40 -2.67 -12.61 -4.08
N GLN A 41 -2.77 -11.28 -4.13
CA GLN A 41 -3.08 -10.54 -5.36
C GLN A 41 -2.01 -9.53 -5.81
N LEU A 42 -1.12 -9.07 -4.93
CA LEU A 42 -0.19 -7.97 -5.26
C LEU A 42 1.20 -8.43 -5.71
N LEU A 43 1.56 -9.68 -5.44
CA LEU A 43 2.86 -10.24 -5.78
C LEU A 43 2.85 -10.96 -7.13
N TYR A 44 3.86 -10.67 -7.96
CA TYR A 44 4.12 -11.47 -9.15
C TYR A 44 4.60 -12.87 -8.75
N LYS A 45 4.41 -13.86 -9.65
CA LYS A 45 4.87 -15.25 -9.45
C LYS A 45 6.34 -15.31 -8.99
N PHE A 46 7.20 -14.51 -9.63
CA PHE A 46 8.62 -14.44 -9.31
C PHE A 46 8.95 -13.93 -7.90
N LYS A 47 8.03 -13.21 -7.23
CA LYS A 47 8.21 -12.71 -5.86
C LYS A 47 7.66 -13.65 -4.78
N ARG A 48 7.03 -14.76 -5.16
CA ARG A 48 6.44 -15.72 -4.21
C ARG A 48 7.48 -16.42 -3.31
N PRO A 49 8.65 -16.85 -3.80
CA PRO A 49 9.66 -17.45 -2.94
C PRO A 49 10.20 -16.48 -1.90
N GLN A 50 10.44 -15.21 -2.28
CA GLN A 50 10.85 -14.16 -1.34
C GLN A 50 9.79 -13.94 -0.26
N TYR A 51 8.52 -13.88 -0.63
CA TYR A 51 7.43 -13.70 0.33
C TYR A 51 7.36 -14.85 1.34
N ALA A 52 7.49 -16.11 0.88
CA ALA A 52 7.53 -17.27 1.76
C ALA A 52 8.72 -17.21 2.75
N GLN A 53 9.90 -16.76 2.28
CA GLN A 53 11.07 -16.57 3.14
C GLN A 53 10.83 -15.49 4.21
N ILE A 54 10.20 -14.38 3.84
CA ILE A 54 9.88 -13.29 4.77
C ILE A 54 8.93 -13.79 5.86
N LEU A 55 7.87 -14.54 5.50
CA LEU A 55 6.94 -15.10 6.48
C LEU A 55 7.62 -16.08 7.44
N LEU A 56 8.55 -16.89 6.96
CA LEU A 56 9.31 -17.82 7.81
C LEU A 56 10.30 -17.10 8.74
N ALA A 57 10.96 -16.06 8.24
CA ALA A 57 11.93 -15.29 9.02
C ALA A 57 11.27 -14.35 10.04
N HIS A 58 10.08 -13.83 9.69
CA HIS A 58 9.37 -12.82 10.48
C HIS A 58 7.86 -13.13 10.51
N PRO A 59 7.42 -14.12 11.31
CA PRO A 59 6.02 -14.54 11.33
C PRO A 59 5.06 -13.43 11.82
N ASP A 60 5.54 -12.55 12.70
CA ASP A 60 4.73 -11.46 13.27
C ASP A 60 4.84 -10.14 12.47
N ALA A 61 5.62 -10.11 11.39
CA ALA A 61 5.80 -8.89 10.61
C ALA A 61 4.56 -8.59 9.77
N LEU A 62 4.08 -7.35 9.85
CA LEU A 62 3.03 -6.87 8.97
C LEU A 62 3.61 -6.57 7.59
N MET A 63 2.90 -7.00 6.54
CA MET A 63 3.38 -6.79 5.17
C MET A 63 3.51 -5.31 4.79
N SER A 64 2.70 -4.43 5.40
CA SER A 64 2.82 -2.97 5.32
C SER A 64 4.10 -2.39 5.92
N GLN A 65 4.82 -3.14 6.76
CA GLN A 65 6.13 -2.75 7.31
C GLN A 65 7.29 -3.24 6.42
N VAL A 66 7.09 -4.33 5.70
CA VAL A 66 8.14 -4.97 4.89
C VAL A 66 8.15 -4.44 3.45
N TYR A 67 6.98 -4.19 2.86
CA TYR A 67 6.84 -3.80 1.46
C TYR A 67 6.57 -2.29 1.32
N GLY A 68 7.30 -1.65 0.39
CA GLY A 68 7.20 -0.20 0.14
C GLY A 68 6.26 0.22 -0.99
N ALA A 69 6.46 1.47 -1.45
CA ALA A 69 5.63 2.18 -2.44
C ALA A 69 5.25 1.37 -3.69
N PRO A 70 6.17 0.63 -4.35
CA PRO A 70 5.84 -0.09 -5.57
C PRO A 70 4.74 -1.16 -5.40
N HIS A 71 4.66 -1.78 -4.22
CA HIS A 71 3.64 -2.80 -3.94
C HIS A 71 2.34 -2.13 -3.50
N LEU A 72 2.43 -1.06 -2.72
CA LEU A 72 1.28 -0.25 -2.35
C LEU A 72 0.57 0.30 -3.61
N LEU A 73 1.31 0.74 -4.64
CA LEU A 73 0.71 1.22 -5.88
C LEU A 73 -0.10 0.13 -6.62
N ARG A 74 0.29 -1.15 -6.51
CA ARG A 74 -0.49 -2.27 -7.09
C ARG A 74 -1.82 -2.45 -6.40
N LEU A 75 -1.91 -2.11 -5.11
CA LEU A 75 -3.17 -2.13 -4.37
C LEU A 75 -4.18 -1.17 -5.01
N PHE A 76 -3.74 0.03 -5.39
CA PHE A 76 -4.61 1.04 -6.02
C PHE A 76 -5.16 0.61 -7.38
N VAL A 77 -4.46 -0.26 -8.10
CA VAL A 77 -4.98 -0.87 -9.34
C VAL A 77 -6.11 -1.87 -9.05
N ARG A 78 -6.12 -2.47 -7.85
CA ARG A 78 -7.13 -3.45 -7.41
C ARG A 78 -8.22 -2.86 -6.51
N ILE A 79 -8.00 -1.68 -5.93
CA ILE A 79 -8.90 -1.09 -4.93
C ILE A 79 -10.29 -0.79 -5.49
N GLY A 80 -10.42 -0.51 -6.80
CA GLY A 80 -11.73 -0.31 -7.43
C GLY A 80 -12.65 -1.52 -7.28
N ALA A 81 -12.10 -2.74 -7.39
CA ALA A 81 -12.87 -3.96 -7.18
C ALA A 81 -13.26 -4.13 -5.69
N MET A 82 -12.41 -3.71 -4.76
CA MET A 82 -12.71 -3.73 -3.32
C MET A 82 -13.86 -2.78 -2.99
N LEU A 83 -13.81 -1.54 -3.50
CA LEU A 83 -14.82 -0.52 -3.23
C LEU A 83 -16.22 -0.95 -3.67
N ALA A 84 -16.33 -1.83 -4.66
CA ALA A 84 -17.61 -2.40 -5.09
C ALA A 84 -18.26 -3.31 -4.02
N TYR A 85 -17.48 -3.89 -3.10
CA TYR A 85 -17.98 -4.75 -2.03
C TYR A 85 -18.20 -4.02 -0.70
N VAL A 86 -17.76 -2.76 -0.57
CA VAL A 86 -17.98 -1.97 0.64
C VAL A 86 -19.31 -1.22 0.49
N PRO A 87 -20.28 -1.41 1.42
CA PRO A 87 -21.55 -0.70 1.38
C PRO A 87 -21.35 0.77 1.79
N LEU A 88 -20.87 1.61 0.87
CA LEU A 88 -20.71 3.05 1.04
C LEU A 88 -21.84 3.79 0.35
N ASP A 89 -22.38 4.82 1.01
CA ASP A 89 -23.23 5.79 0.34
C ASP A 89 -22.42 6.69 -0.61
N GLU A 90 -23.10 7.34 -1.55
CA GLU A 90 -22.45 8.16 -2.60
C GLU A 90 -21.55 9.26 -2.02
N LYS A 91 -21.91 9.89 -0.89
CA LYS A 91 -21.12 10.97 -0.29
C LYS A 91 -19.84 10.40 0.31
N SER A 92 -19.95 9.29 1.05
CA SER A 92 -18.80 8.60 1.62
C SER A 92 -17.85 8.08 0.54
N LEU A 93 -18.39 7.52 -0.55
CA LEU A 93 -17.61 7.05 -1.69
C LEU A 93 -16.89 8.22 -2.39
N ALA A 94 -17.59 9.32 -2.67
CA ALA A 94 -16.99 10.50 -3.27
C ALA A 94 -15.86 11.09 -2.40
N PHE A 95 -16.07 11.14 -1.08
CA PHE A 95 -15.05 11.58 -0.13
C PHE A 95 -13.81 10.67 -0.15
N LEU A 96 -14.03 9.35 -0.08
CA LEU A 96 -12.96 8.35 -0.12
C LEU A 96 -12.17 8.46 -1.42
N LEU A 97 -12.84 8.51 -2.57
CA LEU A 97 -12.21 8.65 -3.88
C LEU A 97 -11.40 9.96 -3.99
N GLY A 98 -11.90 11.05 -3.41
CA GLY A 98 -11.18 12.32 -3.31
C GLY A 98 -9.89 12.20 -2.49
N TYR A 99 -9.95 11.53 -1.34
CA TYR A 99 -8.77 11.26 -0.52
C TYR A 99 -7.74 10.39 -1.25
N LEU A 100 -8.20 9.29 -1.88
CA LEU A 100 -7.34 8.39 -2.66
C LEU A 100 -6.67 9.13 -3.83
N HIS A 101 -7.37 10.03 -4.52
CA HIS A 101 -6.80 10.85 -5.58
C HIS A 101 -5.70 11.78 -5.09
N VAL A 102 -5.93 12.46 -3.97
CA VAL A 102 -4.90 13.32 -3.35
C VAL A 102 -3.66 12.51 -2.99
N PHE A 103 -3.84 11.32 -2.44
CA PHE A 103 -2.73 10.44 -2.10
C PHE A 103 -1.98 9.91 -3.34
N LEU A 104 -2.70 9.50 -4.39
CA LEU A 104 -2.08 9.09 -5.66
C LEU A 104 -1.28 10.24 -6.29
N LYS A 105 -1.78 11.48 -6.19
CA LYS A 105 -1.04 12.66 -6.64
C LYS A 105 0.23 12.88 -5.81
N TYR A 106 0.18 12.66 -4.50
CA TYR A 106 1.38 12.68 -3.64
C TYR A 106 2.40 11.62 -4.07
N LEU A 107 1.97 10.38 -4.34
CA LEU A 107 2.86 9.33 -4.83
C LEU A 107 3.48 9.69 -6.19
N ALA A 108 2.69 10.26 -7.11
CA ALA A 108 3.18 10.70 -8.41
C ALA A 108 4.25 11.80 -8.29
N ASN A 109 4.00 12.80 -7.45
CA ASN A 109 4.92 13.92 -7.21
C ASN A 109 6.24 13.48 -6.54
N ASN A 110 6.20 12.41 -5.76
CA ASN A 110 7.36 11.86 -5.04
C ASN A 110 7.87 10.55 -5.68
N SER A 111 7.45 10.24 -6.91
CA SER A 111 7.75 8.95 -7.56
C SER A 111 9.24 8.70 -7.72
N ALA A 112 10.02 9.75 -8.00
CA ALA A 112 11.47 9.66 -8.15
C ALA A 112 12.20 9.25 -6.86
N SER A 113 11.66 9.56 -5.68
CA SER A 113 12.25 9.16 -4.39
C SER A 113 11.63 7.87 -3.84
N LEU A 114 10.35 7.62 -4.12
CA LEU A 114 9.60 6.48 -3.58
C LEU A 114 9.73 5.19 -4.42
N CYS A 115 10.07 5.31 -5.71
CA CYS A 115 10.13 4.19 -6.65
C CYS A 115 11.48 4.20 -7.39
N THR A 116 12.56 3.86 -6.69
CA THR A 116 13.89 3.88 -7.31
C THR A 116 14.30 2.49 -7.82
N ALA A 117 15.01 2.46 -8.94
CA ALA A 117 15.57 1.20 -9.46
C ALA A 117 16.67 0.64 -8.54
N SER A 118 17.31 1.49 -7.72
CA SER A 118 18.29 1.09 -6.71
C SER A 118 17.71 0.23 -5.59
N ASP A 119 16.39 0.25 -5.40
CA ASP A 119 15.71 -0.63 -4.43
C ASP A 119 15.66 -2.09 -4.91
N TYR A 120 16.06 -2.36 -6.15
CA TYR A 120 16.06 -3.69 -6.75
C TYR A 120 17.49 -4.22 -6.87
N LYS A 121 17.66 -5.48 -6.49
CA LYS A 121 18.90 -6.23 -6.71
C LYS A 121 18.64 -7.37 -7.70
N VAL A 122 19.66 -7.66 -8.50
CA VAL A 122 19.65 -8.86 -9.35
C VAL A 122 19.60 -10.09 -8.45
N THR A 123 18.67 -10.99 -8.73
CA THR A 123 18.47 -12.22 -7.96
C THR A 123 19.52 -13.27 -8.33
N SER A 124 19.89 -14.12 -7.37
CA SER A 124 20.83 -15.22 -7.61
C SER A 124 20.23 -16.30 -8.51
N ALA A 125 21.08 -17.09 -9.18
CA ALA A 125 20.63 -18.23 -10.00
C ALA A 125 19.79 -19.24 -9.18
N GLU A 126 20.15 -19.46 -7.91
CA GLU A 126 19.38 -20.30 -6.99
C GLU A 126 17.96 -19.76 -6.74
N TYR A 127 17.82 -18.43 -6.63
CA TYR A 127 16.50 -17.80 -6.50
C TYR A 127 15.67 -17.97 -7.78
N HIS A 128 16.29 -17.85 -8.96
CA HIS A 128 15.62 -18.10 -10.24
C HIS A 128 15.04 -19.52 -10.30
N CYS A 129 15.79 -20.54 -9.87
CA CYS A 129 15.31 -21.92 -9.80
C CYS A 129 14.10 -22.07 -8.87
N LYS A 130 14.08 -21.38 -7.73
CA LYS A 130 12.95 -21.40 -6.77
C LYS A 130 11.71 -20.64 -7.28
N ALA A 131 11.89 -19.72 -8.22
CA ALA A 131 10.87 -18.80 -8.71
C ALA A 131 10.20 -19.23 -10.03
N LEU A 132 10.74 -20.27 -10.69
CA LEU A 132 10.16 -20.95 -11.85
C LEU A 132 8.95 -21.81 -11.43
#